data_AF-A0A524FTZ0-F1
#
_entry.id   AF-A0A524FTZ0-F1
#
_cell.length_a   1.000
_cell.length_b   1.000
_cell.length_c   1.000
_cell.angle_alpha   90.00
_cell.angle_beta   90.00
_cell.angle_gamma   90.00
#
_symmetry.space_group_name_H-M   'P 1'
#
loop_
_entity.id
_entity.type
_entity.pdbx_description
1 polymer ?
#
loop_
_entity_poly.entity_id
_entity_poly.type
_entity_poly.pdbx_seq_one_letter_code
_entity_poly.pdbx_strand_id
1 'polypeptide(L)'
;MKNMDRREMVCWSIIAFLMIFSFIISLIYKKPEDILFSMAVALYFFRPYAILTHVIFITILLQGIIFQKINDELYAGLMGFIAITTTIIGLLFMLIPEIILFALIFVLTMNAYFKKQLRWDLQNTDVISRIFGAVGFIFGFWYLFWVEEPIWVNALILSPLGILNSPTLLIICGFLCLNREPRSNKLELAVSIISLWIGLMGVIRFGILIDSALIIVASFLLIRVGASIHRENISVNQE
;
A
#
# COMPACT_ATOMS: atom_id res chain seq x y z
N MET A 1 -28.55 1.98 6.13
CA MET A 1 -27.67 3.17 6.06
C MET A 1 -28.36 4.31 6.78
N LYS A 2 -28.24 4.38 8.11
CA LYS A 2 -28.75 5.50 8.94
C LYS A 2 -27.81 6.69 8.77
N ASN A 3 -28.36 7.88 8.50
CA ASN A 3 -27.71 9.19 8.23
C ASN A 3 -26.17 9.21 8.30
N MET A 4 -25.53 8.68 7.25
CA MET A 4 -24.12 8.95 7.00
C MET A 4 -23.99 10.47 6.85
N ASP A 5 -23.13 11.12 7.64
CA ASP A 5 -22.92 12.57 7.55
C ASP A 5 -22.69 12.94 6.07
N ARG A 6 -23.32 14.02 5.61
CA ARG A 6 -23.17 14.52 4.24
C ARG A 6 -21.70 14.65 3.87
N ARG A 7 -20.84 15.05 4.82
CA ARG A 7 -19.39 15.12 4.62
C ARG A 7 -18.77 13.75 4.33
N GLU A 8 -19.18 12.73 5.07
CA GLU A 8 -18.69 11.38 4.90
C GLU A 8 -19.15 10.77 3.56
N MET A 9 -20.38 11.05 3.15
CA MET A 9 -20.88 10.65 1.83
C MET A 9 -20.07 11.29 0.70
N VAL A 10 -19.80 12.59 0.80
CA VAL A 10 -18.96 13.29 -0.18
C VAL A 10 -17.55 12.69 -0.23
N CYS A 11 -16.93 12.41 0.92
CA CYS A 11 -15.62 11.76 0.95
C CYS A 11 -15.61 10.40 0.25
N TRP A 12 -16.58 9.53 0.53
CA TRP A 12 -16.68 8.22 -0.13
C TRP A 12 -16.92 8.34 -1.63
N SER A 13 -17.78 9.26 -2.07
CA SER A 13 -18.01 9.51 -3.48
C SER A 13 -16.75 9.99 -4.21
N ILE A 14 -15.96 10.87 -3.58
CA ILE A 14 -14.68 11.33 -4.14
C ILE A 14 -13.69 10.15 -4.24
N ILE A 15 -13.55 9.35 -3.19
CA ILE A 15 -12.65 8.17 -3.19
C ILE A 15 -13.06 7.20 -4.29
N ALA A 16 -14.34 6.86 -4.39
CA ALA A 16 -14.87 5.96 -5.41
C ALA A 16 -14.63 6.51 -6.82
N PHE A 17 -14.92 7.79 -7.04
CA PHE A 17 -14.68 8.45 -8.33
C PHE A 17 -13.20 8.40 -8.73
N LEU A 18 -12.29 8.77 -7.84
CA LEU A 18 -10.85 8.76 -8.11
C LEU A 18 -10.34 7.35 -8.43
N MET A 19 -10.83 6.32 -7.73
CA MET A 19 -10.47 4.92 -8.02
C MET A 19 -11.00 4.47 -9.39
N ILE A 20 -12.29 4.67 -9.67
CA ILE A 20 -12.91 4.30 -10.94
C ILE A 20 -12.21 5.00 -12.11
N PHE A 21 -11.98 6.31 -11.97
CA PHE A 21 -11.28 7.10 -12.97
C PHE A 21 -9.85 6.58 -13.21
N SER A 22 -9.09 6.30 -12.14
CA SER A 22 -7.74 5.74 -12.25
C SER A 22 -7.73 4.36 -12.91
N PHE A 23 -8.73 3.51 -12.64
CA PHE A 23 -8.85 2.19 -13.23
C PHE A 23 -9.13 2.28 -14.73
N ILE A 24 -10.10 3.11 -15.11
CA ILE A 24 -10.42 3.37 -16.53
C ILE A 24 -9.19 3.90 -17.26
N ILE A 25 -8.52 4.93 -16.72
CA ILE A 25 -7.30 5.48 -17.32
C ILE A 25 -6.22 4.41 -17.44
N SER A 26 -6.02 3.57 -16.41
CA SER A 26 -4.99 2.54 -16.45
C SER A 26 -5.19 1.55 -17.60
N LEU A 27 -6.43 1.30 -18.03
CA LEU A 27 -6.74 0.42 -19.16
C LEU A 27 -6.49 1.07 -20.53
N ILE A 28 -6.75 2.37 -20.67
CA ILE A 28 -6.79 3.05 -21.98
C ILE A 28 -5.57 3.94 -22.28
N TYR A 29 -4.87 4.44 -21.26
CA TYR A 29 -3.93 5.55 -21.41
C TYR A 29 -2.63 5.19 -22.13
N LYS A 30 -2.07 4.01 -21.82
CA LYS A 30 -0.82 3.50 -22.41
C LYS A 30 -0.94 2.01 -22.67
N LYS A 31 -0.19 1.53 -23.67
CA LYS A 31 -0.02 0.09 -23.89
C LYS A 31 0.77 -0.52 -22.72
N PRO A 32 0.59 -1.83 -22.45
CA PRO A 32 1.31 -2.47 -21.35
C PRO A 32 2.84 -2.32 -21.45
N GLU A 33 3.36 -2.45 -22.66
CA GLU A 33 4.79 -2.33 -22.97
C GLU A 33 5.34 -0.95 -22.60
N ASP A 34 4.62 0.13 -22.93
CA ASP A 34 5.03 1.50 -22.64
C ASP A 34 5.05 1.78 -21.12
N ILE A 35 4.14 1.16 -20.38
CA ILE A 35 4.08 1.26 -18.91
C ILE A 35 5.29 0.54 -18.31
N LEU A 36 5.54 -0.71 -18.72
CA LEU A 36 6.69 -1.48 -18.24
C LEU A 36 8.01 -0.80 -18.59
N PHE A 37 8.13 -0.24 -19.79
CA PHE A 37 9.30 0.54 -20.19
C PHE A 37 9.48 1.78 -19.30
N SER A 38 8.41 2.53 -19.04
CA SER A 38 8.46 3.71 -18.16
C SER A 38 8.91 3.31 -16.74
N MET A 39 8.42 2.18 -16.21
CA MET A 39 8.81 1.63 -14.90
C MET A 39 10.27 1.18 -14.87
N ALA A 40 10.74 0.51 -15.93
CA ALA A 40 12.14 0.08 -16.04
C ALA A 40 13.09 1.28 -16.06
N VAL A 41 12.75 2.31 -16.83
CA VAL A 41 13.51 3.56 -16.90
C VAL A 41 13.51 4.27 -15.54
N ALA A 42 12.36 4.33 -14.86
CA ALA A 42 12.27 4.89 -13.51
C ALA A 42 13.20 4.15 -12.53
N LEU A 43 13.16 2.83 -12.51
CA LEU A 43 14.04 2.04 -11.65
C LEU A 43 15.53 2.27 -11.96
N TYR A 44 15.89 2.37 -13.24
CA TYR A 44 17.27 2.66 -13.63
C TYR A 44 17.75 4.02 -13.09
N PHE A 45 16.98 5.09 -13.32
CA PHE A 45 17.33 6.44 -12.85
C PHE A 45 17.32 6.56 -11.33
N PHE A 46 16.39 5.91 -10.66
CA PHE A 46 16.21 5.99 -9.22
C PHE A 46 16.86 4.82 -8.46
N ARG A 47 17.77 4.08 -9.09
CA ARG A 47 18.48 2.96 -8.46
C ARG A 47 19.17 3.35 -7.13
N PRO A 48 19.91 4.47 -7.02
CA PRO A 48 20.48 4.88 -5.73
C PRO A 48 19.41 5.22 -4.68
N TYR A 49 18.26 5.73 -5.12
CA TYR A 49 17.15 6.02 -4.24
C TYR A 49 16.48 4.74 -3.71
N ALA A 50 16.43 3.67 -4.50
CA ALA A 50 15.97 2.35 -4.04
C ALA A 50 16.78 1.87 -2.82
N ILE A 51 18.12 1.99 -2.90
CA ILE A 51 19.04 1.64 -1.81
C ILE A 51 18.72 2.46 -0.56
N LEU A 52 18.58 3.78 -0.72
CA LEU A 52 18.24 4.67 0.39
C LEU A 52 16.93 4.26 1.05
N THR A 53 15.90 3.96 0.26
CA THR A 53 14.60 3.51 0.78
C THR A 53 14.71 2.19 1.54
N HIS A 54 15.55 1.25 1.09
CA HIS A 54 15.81 0.00 1.82
C HIS A 54 16.45 0.26 3.18
N VAL A 55 17.47 1.12 3.22
CA VAL A 55 18.14 1.50 4.47
C VAL A 55 17.16 2.17 5.43
N ILE A 56 16.34 3.11 4.93
CA ILE A 56 15.30 3.78 5.72
C ILE A 56 14.29 2.75 6.25
N PHE A 57 13.80 1.85 5.39
CA PHE A 57 12.84 0.82 5.75
C PHE A 57 13.36 -0.08 6.89
N ILE A 58 14.57 -0.64 6.73
CA ILE A 58 15.19 -1.49 7.76
C ILE A 58 15.41 -0.70 9.05
N THR A 59 15.93 0.53 8.94
CA THR A 59 16.21 1.36 10.12
C THR A 59 14.94 1.64 10.91
N ILE A 60 13.85 1.97 10.22
CA ILE A 60 12.54 2.22 10.86
C ILE A 60 11.98 0.95 11.48
N LEU A 61 12.06 -0.21 10.81
CA LEU A 61 11.62 -1.47 11.40
C LEU A 61 12.41 -1.83 12.66
N LEU A 62 13.74 -1.70 12.65
CA LEU A 62 14.58 -1.93 13.82
C LEU A 62 14.26 -0.95 14.95
N GLN A 63 14.08 0.33 14.63
CA GLN A 63 13.66 1.33 15.60
C GLN A 63 12.30 1.01 16.20
N GLY A 64 11.33 0.52 15.43
CA GLY A 64 10.01 0.18 15.97
C GLY A 64 9.99 -1.11 16.81
N ILE A 65 11.00 -1.98 16.65
CA ILE A 65 11.21 -3.11 17.57
C ILE A 65 11.78 -2.60 18.91
N ILE A 66 12.72 -1.65 18.87
CA ILE A 66 13.42 -1.12 20.06
C ILE A 66 12.55 -0.10 20.82
N PHE A 67 11.88 0.81 20.11
CA PHE A 67 11.17 1.97 20.62
C PHE A 67 9.67 1.87 20.38
N GLN A 68 9.04 0.84 20.96
CA GLN A 68 7.63 0.51 20.73
C GLN A 68 6.64 1.66 21.00
N LYS A 69 7.03 2.65 21.82
CA LYS A 69 6.19 3.82 22.14
C LYS A 69 5.96 4.78 20.99
N ILE A 70 6.80 4.74 19.95
CA ILE A 70 6.74 5.64 18.79
C ILE A 70 6.46 4.90 17.47
N ASN A 71 5.99 3.65 17.57
CA ASN A 71 5.70 2.81 16.39
C ASN A 71 4.67 3.46 15.47
N ASP A 72 3.68 4.13 16.05
CA ASP A 72 2.58 4.73 15.31
C ASP A 72 3.09 5.86 14.42
N GLU A 73 3.95 6.71 14.96
CA GLU A 73 4.60 7.79 14.24
C GLU A 73 5.59 7.25 13.19
N LEU A 74 6.41 6.28 13.56
CA LEU A 74 7.44 5.72 12.67
C LEU A 74 6.82 5.02 11.46
N TYR A 75 5.84 4.14 11.68
CA TYR A 75 5.25 3.35 10.60
C TYR A 75 4.27 4.16 9.75
N ALA A 76 3.49 5.07 10.35
CA ALA A 76 2.69 6.02 9.57
C ALA A 76 3.58 6.95 8.73
N GLY A 77 4.70 7.42 9.30
CA GLY A 77 5.69 8.23 8.61
C GLY A 77 6.30 7.50 7.42
N LEU A 78 6.69 6.24 7.60
CA LEU A 78 7.23 5.39 6.53
C LEU A 78 6.20 5.11 5.43
N MET A 79 4.95 4.75 5.78
CA MET A 79 3.87 4.56 4.80
C MET A 79 3.62 5.85 4.01
N GLY A 80 3.58 7.00 4.69
CA GLY A 80 3.44 8.30 4.05
C GLY A 80 4.60 8.61 3.11
N PHE A 81 5.83 8.37 3.55
CA PHE A 81 7.06 8.56 2.77
C PHE A 81 7.05 7.74 1.47
N ILE A 82 6.84 6.44 1.53
CA ILE A 82 6.88 5.60 0.32
C ILE A 82 5.70 5.91 -0.62
N ALA A 83 4.54 6.32 -0.10
CA ALA A 83 3.41 6.75 -0.91
C ALA A 83 3.67 8.07 -1.63
N ILE A 84 4.22 9.08 -0.95
CA ILE A 84 4.52 10.37 -1.58
C ILE A 84 5.64 10.23 -2.61
N THR A 85 6.65 9.40 -2.35
CA THR A 85 7.70 9.16 -3.34
C THR A 85 7.15 8.50 -4.59
N THR A 86 6.32 7.46 -4.44
CA THR A 86 5.71 6.80 -5.60
C THR A 86 4.83 7.78 -6.38
N THR A 87 4.16 8.72 -5.71
CA THR A 87 3.42 9.82 -6.35
C THR A 87 4.35 10.73 -7.16
N ILE A 88 5.48 11.14 -6.58
CA ILE A 88 6.48 12.01 -7.24
C ILE A 88 7.07 11.32 -8.47
N ILE A 89 7.41 10.04 -8.37
CA ILE A 89 7.94 9.27 -9.49
C ILE A 89 6.86 9.12 -10.57
N GLY A 90 5.62 8.86 -10.18
CA GLY A 90 4.48 8.88 -11.09
C GLY A 90 4.34 10.21 -11.84
N LEU A 91 4.58 11.34 -11.18
CA LEU A 91 4.59 12.67 -11.83
C LEU A 91 5.73 12.79 -12.85
N LEU A 92 6.95 12.38 -12.48
CA LEU A 92 8.12 12.49 -13.36
C LEU A 92 8.00 11.65 -14.64
N PHE A 93 7.31 10.50 -14.57
CA PHE A 93 7.10 9.60 -15.70
C PHE A 93 5.70 9.67 -16.32
N MET A 94 4.87 10.63 -15.88
CA MET A 94 3.49 10.82 -16.33
C MET A 94 2.64 9.53 -16.23
N LEU A 95 2.78 8.81 -15.13
CA LEU A 95 2.00 7.61 -14.79
C LEU A 95 0.75 8.03 -14.02
N ILE A 96 -0.23 8.58 -14.75
CA ILE A 96 -1.44 9.22 -14.19
C ILE A 96 -2.15 8.37 -13.12
N PRO A 97 -2.41 7.06 -13.33
CA PRO A 97 -3.04 6.24 -12.29
C PRO A 97 -2.22 6.19 -10.99
N GLU A 98 -0.89 6.11 -11.07
CA GLU A 98 -0.04 6.05 -9.89
C GLU A 98 -0.10 7.35 -9.10
N ILE A 99 -0.07 8.50 -9.79
CA ILE A 99 -0.17 9.82 -9.17
C ILE A 99 -1.45 9.89 -8.31
N ILE A 100 -2.60 9.54 -8.90
CA ILE A 100 -3.89 9.68 -8.23
C ILE A 100 -4.00 8.70 -7.06
N LEU A 101 -3.64 7.43 -7.29
CA LEU A 101 -3.80 6.37 -6.30
C LEU A 101 -2.87 6.55 -5.11
N PHE A 102 -1.58 6.87 -5.32
CA PHE A 102 -0.64 7.05 -4.22
C PHE A 102 -0.82 8.39 -3.49
N ALA A 103 -1.25 9.46 -4.18
CA ALA A 103 -1.65 10.69 -3.51
C ALA A 103 -2.86 10.45 -2.59
N LEU A 104 -3.84 9.66 -3.05
CA LEU A 104 -4.98 9.27 -2.24
C LEU A 104 -4.54 8.46 -1.02
N ILE A 105 -3.67 7.47 -1.18
CA ILE A 105 -3.15 6.66 -0.07
C ILE A 105 -2.39 7.54 0.94
N PHE A 106 -1.57 8.47 0.47
CA PHE A 106 -0.87 9.43 1.32
C PHE A 106 -1.85 10.25 2.17
N VAL A 107 -2.85 10.87 1.54
CA VAL A 107 -3.87 11.68 2.23
C VAL A 107 -4.65 10.84 3.24
N LEU A 108 -5.06 9.63 2.87
CA LEU A 108 -5.79 8.73 3.78
C LEU A 108 -4.92 8.27 4.95
N THR A 109 -3.63 8.00 4.72
CA THR A 109 -2.67 7.63 5.77
C THR A 109 -2.49 8.77 6.76
N MET A 110 -2.25 10.00 6.27
CA MET A 110 -2.11 11.18 7.14
C MET A 110 -3.40 11.45 7.93
N ASN A 111 -4.56 11.38 7.27
CA ASN A 111 -5.84 11.54 7.96
C ASN A 111 -6.07 10.46 9.02
N ALA A 112 -5.72 9.20 8.76
CA ALA A 112 -5.82 8.13 9.74
C ALA A 112 -4.86 8.33 10.92
N TYR A 113 -3.63 8.78 10.64
CA TYR A 113 -2.64 9.14 11.66
C TYR A 113 -3.14 10.25 12.59
N PHE A 114 -3.59 11.38 12.04
CA PHE A 114 -4.09 12.50 12.85
C PHE A 114 -5.35 12.15 13.65
N LYS A 115 -6.15 11.19 13.17
CA LYS A 115 -7.30 10.65 13.90
C LYS A 115 -6.94 9.54 14.89
N LYS A 116 -5.65 9.21 15.05
CA LYS A 116 -5.15 8.12 15.91
C LYS A 116 -5.77 6.75 15.57
N GLN A 117 -6.03 6.53 14.27
CA GLN A 117 -6.62 5.30 13.71
C GLN A 117 -5.55 4.35 13.12
N LEU A 118 -4.29 4.58 13.49
CA LEU A 118 -3.13 3.80 13.12
C LEU A 118 -2.40 3.45 14.42
N ARG A 119 -2.43 2.17 14.80
CA ARG A 119 -1.85 1.62 16.02
C ARG A 119 -1.11 0.32 15.75
N TRP A 120 0.19 0.29 16.02
CA TRP A 120 1.03 -0.88 15.81
C TRP A 120 1.62 -1.39 17.11
N ASP A 121 0.93 -2.37 17.67
CA ASP A 121 1.34 -3.12 18.85
C ASP A 121 1.63 -4.57 18.45
N LEU A 122 2.88 -4.80 18.02
CA LEU A 122 3.36 -6.07 17.49
C LEU A 122 3.22 -7.24 18.48
N GLN A 123 3.16 -6.96 19.79
CA GLN A 123 3.03 -8.00 20.82
C GLN A 123 1.61 -8.56 20.87
N ASN A 124 0.61 -7.73 20.58
CA ASN A 124 -0.80 -8.08 20.71
C ASN A 124 -1.54 -8.19 19.36
N THR A 125 -0.84 -8.08 18.23
CA THR A 125 -1.39 -8.39 16.91
C THR A 125 -1.69 -9.90 16.80
N ASP A 126 -2.81 -10.28 16.19
CA ASP A 126 -3.14 -11.69 16.00
C ASP A 126 -2.19 -12.39 15.02
N VAL A 127 -2.06 -13.72 15.15
CA VAL A 127 -1.10 -14.51 14.37
C VAL A 127 -1.36 -14.43 12.86
N ILE A 128 -2.63 -14.41 12.44
CA ILE A 128 -3.01 -14.39 11.03
C ILE A 128 -2.56 -13.05 10.41
N SER A 129 -2.88 -11.93 11.07
CA SER A 129 -2.40 -10.60 10.71
C SER A 129 -0.87 -10.51 10.65
N ARG A 130 -0.14 -11.18 11.55
CA ARG A 130 1.33 -11.25 11.48
C ARG A 130 1.82 -12.01 10.25
N ILE A 131 1.18 -13.12 9.89
CA ILE A 131 1.54 -13.90 8.70
C ILE A 131 1.36 -13.05 7.43
N PHE A 132 0.19 -12.44 7.23
CA PHE A 132 -0.05 -11.59 6.06
C PHE A 132 0.80 -10.31 6.09
N GLY A 133 1.07 -9.75 7.27
CA GLY A 133 2.03 -8.67 7.47
C GLY A 133 3.43 -9.05 6.99
N ALA A 134 3.92 -10.23 7.40
CA ALA A 134 5.22 -10.76 6.99
C ALA A 134 5.27 -11.05 5.48
N VAL A 135 4.22 -11.60 4.88
CA VAL A 135 4.12 -11.78 3.42
C VAL A 135 4.24 -10.44 2.71
N GLY A 136 3.50 -9.42 3.16
CA GLY A 136 3.59 -8.06 2.61
C GLY A 136 5.00 -7.49 2.71
N PHE A 137 5.67 -7.65 3.85
CA PHE A 137 7.04 -7.17 4.03
C PHE A 137 8.06 -7.94 3.19
N ILE A 138 8.00 -9.27 3.16
CA ILE A 138 8.97 -10.08 2.41
C ILE A 138 8.87 -9.78 0.91
N PHE A 139 7.67 -9.84 0.33
CA PHE A 139 7.51 -9.64 -1.12
C PHE A 139 7.60 -8.17 -1.52
N GLY A 140 7.27 -7.23 -0.63
CA GLY A 140 7.45 -5.80 -0.88
C GLY A 140 8.91 -5.38 -0.80
N PHE A 141 9.66 -5.93 0.15
CA PHE A 141 11.10 -5.69 0.29
C PHE A 141 11.91 -6.45 -0.77
N TRP A 142 11.57 -7.71 -1.04
CA TRP A 142 12.28 -8.60 -1.96
C TRP A 142 11.51 -8.78 -3.28
N TYR A 143 11.29 -7.68 -4.00
CA TYR A 143 10.48 -7.73 -5.23
C TYR A 143 11.34 -8.11 -6.45
N LEU A 144 11.31 -9.41 -6.79
CA LEU A 144 12.25 -10.04 -7.74
C LEU A 144 12.10 -9.65 -9.20
N PHE A 145 10.92 -9.20 -9.65
CA PHE A 145 10.61 -9.08 -11.08
C PHE A 145 11.55 -8.11 -11.83
N TRP A 146 12.05 -7.08 -11.15
CA TRP A 146 12.88 -6.04 -11.76
C TRP A 146 14.37 -6.16 -11.44
N VAL A 147 14.78 -7.30 -10.86
CA VAL A 147 16.13 -7.50 -10.33
C VAL A 147 16.97 -8.23 -11.35
N GLU A 148 18.06 -7.59 -11.79
CA GLU A 148 19.07 -8.19 -12.66
C GLU A 148 20.00 -9.12 -11.87
N GLU A 149 20.71 -10.01 -12.55
CA GLU A 149 21.76 -10.81 -11.92
C GLU A 149 22.91 -9.94 -11.36
N PRO A 150 23.50 -10.29 -10.20
CA PRO A 150 23.18 -11.42 -9.33
C PRO A 150 21.91 -11.18 -8.48
N ILE A 151 20.90 -12.03 -8.68
CA ILE A 151 19.53 -11.81 -8.18
C ILE A 151 19.48 -11.61 -6.67
N TRP A 152 20.19 -12.43 -5.89
CA TRP A 152 20.11 -12.39 -4.44
C TRP A 152 20.63 -11.08 -3.84
N VAL A 153 21.74 -10.56 -4.37
CA VAL A 153 22.37 -9.32 -3.89
C VAL A 153 21.58 -8.12 -4.38
N ASN A 154 21.20 -8.13 -5.66
CA ASN A 154 20.46 -7.02 -6.24
C ASN A 154 19.03 -6.92 -5.67
N ALA A 155 18.40 -8.03 -5.28
CA ALA A 155 17.06 -7.96 -4.68
C ALA A 155 17.07 -7.35 -3.28
N LEU A 156 18.14 -7.57 -2.50
CA LEU A 156 18.31 -6.98 -1.17
C LEU A 156 18.51 -5.47 -1.18
N ILE A 157 19.02 -4.92 -2.29
CA ILE A 157 19.56 -3.57 -2.35
C ILE A 157 18.80 -2.70 -3.37
N LEU A 158 18.33 -3.31 -4.46
CA LEU A 158 17.77 -2.63 -5.63
C LEU A 158 16.29 -2.92 -5.86
N SER A 159 15.61 -3.58 -4.91
CA SER A 159 14.17 -3.76 -5.04
C SER A 159 13.47 -2.39 -5.15
N PRO A 160 12.46 -2.23 -6.02
CA PRO A 160 11.87 -0.94 -6.36
C PRO A 160 10.95 -0.33 -5.28
N LEU A 161 11.20 -0.58 -3.99
CA LEU A 161 10.39 -0.04 -2.90
C LEU A 161 10.40 1.50 -2.90
N GLY A 162 9.20 2.11 -2.87
CA GLY A 162 9.01 3.56 -2.95
C GLY A 162 9.18 4.13 -4.36
N ILE A 163 9.51 3.30 -5.35
CA ILE A 163 9.65 3.67 -6.76
C ILE A 163 8.48 3.12 -7.57
N LEU A 164 8.23 1.82 -7.44
CA LEU A 164 7.16 1.14 -8.18
C LEU A 164 5.97 0.84 -7.28
N ASN A 165 4.82 0.72 -7.93
CA ASN A 165 3.53 0.57 -7.28
C ASN A 165 3.39 -0.72 -6.45
N SER A 166 3.64 -1.89 -7.04
CA SER A 166 3.44 -3.19 -6.39
C SER A 166 4.25 -3.40 -5.10
N PRO A 167 5.59 -3.25 -5.09
CA PRO A 167 6.37 -3.41 -3.85
C PRO A 167 5.96 -2.42 -2.77
N THR A 168 5.64 -1.19 -3.17
CA THR A 168 5.18 -0.15 -2.23
C THR A 168 3.84 -0.53 -1.60
N LEU A 169 2.87 -1.00 -2.40
CA LEU A 169 1.58 -1.44 -1.88
C LEU A 169 1.69 -2.69 -1.02
N LEU A 170 2.61 -3.62 -1.32
CA LEU A 170 2.87 -4.78 -0.48
C LEU A 170 3.35 -4.36 0.92
N ILE A 171 4.26 -3.38 1.01
CA ILE A 171 4.71 -2.83 2.29
C ILE A 171 3.57 -2.11 3.03
N ILE A 172 2.82 -1.25 2.34
CA ILE A 172 1.67 -0.52 2.93
C ILE A 172 0.62 -1.52 3.43
N CYS A 173 0.30 -2.54 2.64
CA CYS A 173 -0.60 -3.61 3.06
C CYS A 173 -0.04 -4.39 4.25
N GLY A 174 1.27 -4.69 4.26
CA GLY A 174 1.93 -5.35 5.38
C GLY A 174 1.78 -4.57 6.68
N PHE A 175 2.01 -3.26 6.65
CA PHE A 175 1.75 -2.40 7.81
C PHE A 175 0.29 -2.39 8.21
N LEU A 176 -0.64 -2.25 7.26
CA LEU A 176 -2.07 -2.28 7.57
C LEU A 176 -2.49 -3.62 8.17
N CYS A 177 -1.96 -4.75 7.70
CA CYS A 177 -2.21 -6.06 8.31
C CYS A 177 -1.82 -6.08 9.78
N LEU A 178 -0.77 -5.36 10.19
CA LEU A 178 -0.34 -5.28 11.58
C LEU A 178 -1.08 -4.22 12.42
N ASN A 179 -1.88 -3.36 11.77
CA ASN A 179 -2.65 -2.29 12.41
C ASN A 179 -3.77 -2.84 13.31
N ARG A 180 -3.92 -2.26 14.50
CA ARG A 180 -4.92 -2.63 15.52
C ARG A 180 -5.98 -1.54 15.70
N GLU A 181 -7.07 -1.90 16.38
CA GLU A 181 -8.16 -0.98 16.69
C GLU A 181 -7.74 0.14 17.66
N PRO A 182 -8.24 1.38 17.48
CA PRO A 182 -9.15 1.83 16.41
C PRO A 182 -8.46 1.91 15.04
N ARG A 183 -9.15 1.46 13.98
CA ARG A 183 -8.64 1.39 12.61
C ARG A 183 -9.38 2.34 11.68
N SER A 184 -8.74 2.74 10.57
CA SER A 184 -9.38 3.54 9.54
C SER A 184 -9.97 2.65 8.44
N ASN A 185 -11.27 2.35 8.52
CA ASN A 185 -11.98 1.56 7.49
C ASN A 185 -11.82 2.15 6.08
N LYS A 186 -11.74 3.49 5.95
CA LYS A 186 -11.52 4.18 4.67
C LYS A 186 -10.17 3.86 4.05
N LEU A 187 -9.10 3.96 4.85
CA LEU A 187 -7.74 3.68 4.38
C LEU A 187 -7.60 2.21 4.00
N GLU A 188 -8.01 1.30 4.87
CA GLU A 188 -7.87 -0.14 4.61
C GLU A 188 -8.72 -0.60 3.41
N LEU A 189 -9.94 -0.07 3.26
CA LEU A 189 -10.77 -0.38 2.08
C LEU A 189 -10.15 0.17 0.80
N ALA A 190 -9.70 1.43 0.79
CA ALA A 190 -9.09 2.02 -0.38
C ALA A 190 -7.81 1.26 -0.78
N VAL A 191 -6.91 1.03 0.17
CA VAL A 191 -5.65 0.31 -0.09
C VAL A 191 -5.91 -1.12 -0.57
N SER A 192 -6.87 -1.84 0.02
CA SER A 192 -7.19 -3.21 -0.43
C SER A 192 -7.76 -3.25 -1.85
N ILE A 193 -8.69 -2.36 -2.20
CA ILE A 193 -9.26 -2.29 -3.56
C ILE A 193 -8.19 -1.89 -4.58
N ILE A 194 -7.38 -0.88 -4.26
CA ILE A 194 -6.28 -0.41 -5.12
C ILE A 194 -5.26 -1.53 -5.35
N SER A 195 -4.89 -2.24 -4.29
CA SER A 195 -3.91 -3.32 -4.32
C SER A 195 -4.43 -4.53 -5.08
N LEU A 196 -5.71 -4.88 -4.95
CA LEU A 196 -6.33 -5.93 -5.76
C LEU A 196 -6.30 -5.58 -7.24
N TRP A 197 -6.67 -4.33 -7.59
CA TRP A 197 -6.63 -3.87 -8.97
C TRP A 197 -5.21 -3.93 -9.55
N ILE A 198 -4.24 -3.35 -8.86
CA ILE A 198 -2.85 -3.34 -9.32
C ILE A 198 -2.28 -4.76 -9.40
N GLY A 199 -2.57 -5.61 -8.40
CA GLY A 199 -2.13 -7.00 -8.42
C GLY A 199 -2.72 -7.81 -9.57
N LEU A 200 -4.03 -7.66 -9.85
CA LEU A 200 -4.68 -8.29 -10.99
C LEU A 200 -4.11 -7.80 -12.32
N MET A 201 -3.84 -6.50 -12.45
CA MET A 201 -3.19 -5.93 -13.63
C MET A 201 -1.77 -6.48 -13.80
N GLY A 202 -1.02 -6.56 -12.70
CA GLY A 202 0.28 -7.22 -12.59
C GLY A 202 0.29 -8.61 -13.20
N VAL A 203 -0.53 -9.50 -12.64
CA VAL A 203 -0.59 -10.90 -13.06
C VAL A 203 -1.16 -11.07 -14.46
N ILE A 204 -2.33 -10.47 -14.74
CA ILE A 204 -3.10 -10.77 -15.96
C ILE A 204 -2.57 -9.99 -17.16
N ARG A 205 -2.26 -8.69 -16.98
CA ARG A 205 -1.90 -7.80 -18.08
C ARG A 205 -0.39 -7.74 -18.33
N PHE A 206 0.41 -7.82 -17.27
CA PHE A 206 1.86 -7.68 -17.35
C PHE A 206 2.62 -9.01 -17.18
N GLY A 207 1.95 -10.09 -16.76
CA GLY A 207 2.60 -11.39 -16.54
C GLY A 207 3.49 -11.44 -15.29
N ILE A 208 3.32 -10.50 -14.36
CA ILE A 208 4.15 -10.35 -13.16
C ILE A 208 3.59 -11.25 -12.05
N LEU A 209 4.07 -12.49 -11.98
CA LEU A 209 3.51 -13.49 -11.05
C LEU A 209 3.68 -13.13 -9.56
N ILE A 210 4.73 -12.38 -9.21
CA ILE A 210 4.97 -11.93 -7.83
C ILE A 210 3.82 -11.05 -7.29
N ASP A 211 3.06 -10.41 -8.17
CA ASP A 211 1.88 -9.63 -7.80
C ASP A 211 0.72 -10.49 -7.26
N SER A 212 0.80 -11.82 -7.38
CA SER A 212 -0.10 -12.73 -6.67
C SER A 212 -0.01 -12.55 -5.15
N ALA A 213 1.18 -12.22 -4.62
CA ALA A 213 1.34 -11.91 -3.20
C ALA A 213 0.53 -10.66 -2.81
N LEU A 214 0.51 -9.64 -3.68
CA LEU A 214 -0.27 -8.42 -3.45
C LEU A 214 -1.78 -8.74 -3.44
N ILE A 215 -2.25 -9.57 -4.37
CA ILE A 215 -3.66 -10.03 -4.41
C ILE A 215 -4.03 -10.75 -3.10
N ILE A 216 -3.18 -11.65 -2.63
CA ILE A 216 -3.41 -12.45 -1.41
C ILE A 216 -3.50 -11.54 -0.18
N VAL A 217 -2.53 -10.65 0.02
CA VAL A 217 -2.51 -9.74 1.20
C VAL A 217 -3.67 -8.74 1.13
N ALA A 218 -3.97 -8.20 -0.06
CA ALA A 218 -5.07 -7.26 -0.24
C ALA A 218 -6.44 -7.90 -0.01
N SER A 219 -6.62 -9.17 -0.42
CA SER A 219 -7.84 -9.95 -0.14
C SER A 219 -8.05 -10.12 1.37
N PHE A 220 -6.99 -10.44 2.11
CA PHE A 220 -7.06 -10.54 3.56
C PHE A 220 -7.48 -9.21 4.21
N LEU A 221 -6.87 -8.09 3.81
CA LEU A 221 -7.27 -6.76 4.29
C LEU A 221 -8.74 -6.46 3.98
N LEU A 222 -9.20 -6.76 2.77
CA LEU A 222 -10.58 -6.52 2.35
C LEU A 222 -11.58 -7.32 3.22
N ILE A 223 -11.30 -8.61 3.44
CA ILE A 223 -12.13 -9.48 4.31
C ILE A 223 -12.17 -8.90 5.73
N ARG A 224 -11.01 -8.48 6.25
CA ARG A 224 -10.88 -7.95 7.61
C ARG A 224 -11.67 -6.65 7.80
N VAL A 225 -11.62 -5.74 6.83
CA VAL A 225 -12.42 -4.51 6.82
C VAL A 225 -13.91 -4.83 6.75
N GLY A 226 -14.30 -5.75 5.87
CA GLY A 226 -15.69 -6.20 5.75
C GLY A 226 -16.24 -6.74 7.08
N ALA A 227 -15.44 -7.54 7.80
CA ALA A 227 -15.80 -8.04 9.12
C ALA A 227 -15.92 -6.92 10.17
N SER A 228 -15.05 -5.90 10.13
CA SER A 228 -15.13 -4.74 11.03
C SER A 228 -16.41 -3.94 10.82
N ILE A 229 -16.71 -3.59 9.56
CA ILE A 229 -17.91 -2.84 9.19
C ILE A 229 -19.17 -3.63 9.57
N HIS A 230 -19.17 -4.95 9.40
CA HIS A 230 -20.30 -5.79 9.78
C HIS A 230 -20.54 -5.77 11.30
N ARG A 231 -19.48 -5.86 12.12
CA ARG A 231 -19.59 -5.80 13.59
C ARG A 231 -20.11 -4.45 14.08
N GLU A 232 -19.61 -3.35 13.53
CA GLU A 232 -20.09 -2.00 13.85
C GLU A 232 -21.59 -1.84 13.57
N ASN A 233 -22.09 -2.43 12.47
CA ASN A 233 -23.52 -2.39 12.15
C ASN A 233 -24.38 -3.22 13.12
N ILE A 234 -23.86 -4.33 13.65
CA ILE A 234 -24.60 -5.15 14.62
C ILE A 234 -24.72 -4.42 15.97
N SER A 235 -23.64 -3.84 16.48
CA SER A 235 -23.65 -3.14 17.77
C SER A 235 -24.61 -1.95 17.78
N VAL A 236 -24.70 -1.20 16.67
CA VAL A 236 -25.61 -0.05 16.53
C VAL A 236 -27.09 -0.46 16.50
N ASN A 237 -27.42 -1.69 16.10
CA ASN A 237 -28.81 -2.16 16.07
C ASN A 237 -29.28 -2.73 17.42
N GLN A 238 -28.37 -2.88 18.39
CA GLN A 238 -28.68 -3.34 19.75
C GLN A 238 -28.87 -2.18 20.74
N GLU A 239 -28.57 -0.95 20.33
CA GLU A 239 -28.80 0.31 21.05
C GLU A 239 -30.09 1.00 20.56
#